data_AF-A0A447U8I4-F1
#
_entry.id   AF-A0A447U8I4-F1
#
_cell.length_a   1.000
_cell.length_b   1.000
_cell.length_c   1.000
_cell.angle_alpha   90.00
_cell.angle_beta   90.00
_cell.angle_gamma   90.00
#
_symmetry.space_group_name_H-M   'P 1'
#
loop_
_entity.id
_entity.type
_entity.pdbx_description
1 polymer ?
#
loop_
_entity_poly.entity_id
_entity_poly.type
_entity_poly.pdbx_seq_one_letter_code
_entity_poly.pdbx_strand_id
1 'polypeptide(L)' 'MLDAALVNGRGHMRVGDSSWPVCADEDLRAGTHVEVIAVEGITLRIRAV' A
#
# COMPACT_ATOMS: atom_id res chain seq x y z
N MET A 1 -3.83 6.22 -3.71
CA MET A 1 -2.49 6.77 -3.96
C MET A 1 -1.67 6.62 -2.69
N LEU A 2 -0.38 6.29 -2.81
CA LEU A 2 0.53 6.19 -1.68
C LEU A 2 0.94 7.58 -1.16
N ASP A 3 0.95 7.76 0.15
CA ASP A 3 1.42 8.99 0.81
C ASP A 3 2.95 8.99 0.98
N ALA A 4 3.51 7.81 1.28
CA ALA A 4 4.93 7.55 1.41
C ALA A 4 5.36 6.40 0.49
N ALA A 5 6.65 6.35 0.15
CA ALA A 5 7.20 5.22 -0.58
C ALA A 5 7.13 3.94 0.27
N LEU A 6 6.92 2.80 -0.40
CA LEU A 6 7.12 1.50 0.22
C LEU A 6 8.61 1.21 0.35
N VAL A 7 8.98 0.56 1.45
CA VAL A 7 10.33 0.11 1.73
C VAL A 7 10.29 -1.40 1.94
N ASN A 8 11.05 -2.15 1.14
CA ASN A 8 10.97 -3.61 1.07
C ASN A 8 9.53 -4.12 0.81
N GLY A 9 8.83 -3.44 -0.11
CA GLY A 9 7.46 -3.71 -0.50
C GLY A 9 6.45 -3.45 0.60
N ARG A 10 6.81 -2.73 1.68
CA ARG A 10 5.91 -2.51 2.83
C ARG A 10 5.79 -1.04 3.18
N GLY A 11 4.63 -0.67 3.70
CA GLY A 11 4.37 0.70 4.14
C GLY A 11 3.00 0.83 4.76
N HIS A 12 2.49 2.07 4.77
CA HIS A 12 1.15 2.37 5.24
C HIS A 12 0.43 3.24 4.23
N MET A 13 -0.89 3.03 4.11
CA MET A 13 -1.77 3.82 3.29
C MET A 13 -2.98 4.26 4.11
N ARG A 14 -3.44 5.48 3.90
CA ARG A 14 -4.70 5.95 4.45
C ARG A 14 -5.86 5.42 3.60
N VAL A 15 -6.79 4.72 4.23
CA VAL A 15 -8.04 4.24 3.63
C VAL A 15 -9.18 4.79 4.47
N GLY A 16 -9.94 5.73 3.91
CA GLY A 16 -10.92 6.51 4.66
C GLY A 16 -10.25 7.39 5.72
N ASP A 17 -10.62 7.20 6.98
CA ASP A 17 -10.05 7.89 8.14
C ASP A 17 -8.89 7.13 8.81
N SER A 18 -8.69 5.87 8.42
CA SER A 18 -7.80 4.93 9.11
C SER A 18 -6.50 4.68 8.35
N SER A 19 -5.43 4.42 9.09
CA SER A 19 -4.13 4.00 8.53
C SER A 19 -4.07 2.48 8.47
N TRP A 20 -3.78 1.92 7.30
CA TRP A 20 -3.68 0.50 7.08
C TRP A 20 -2.26 0.10 6.69
N PRO A 21 -1.70 -0.98 7.25
CA PRO A 21 -0.46 -1.54 6.75
C PRO A 21 -0.69 -2.12 5.36
N VAL A 22 0.23 -1.87 4.45
CA VAL A 22 0.15 -2.34 3.06
C VAL A 22 1.41 -3.07 2.64
N CYS A 23 1.25 -4.04 1.73
CA CYS A 23 2.35 -4.75 1.10
C CYS A 23 2.20 -4.80 -0.43
N ALA A 24 3.32 -4.77 -1.14
CA ALA A 24 3.45 -4.91 -2.58
C ALA A 24 4.65 -5.81 -2.90
N ASP A 25 4.69 -6.34 -4.12
CA ASP A 25 5.82 -7.16 -4.58
C ASP A 25 7.10 -6.36 -4.83
N GLU A 26 6.96 -5.05 -5.06
CA GLU A 26 8.05 -4.13 -5.35
C GLU A 26 7.95 -2.84 -4.51
N ASP A 27 9.05 -2.10 -4.45
CA ASP A 27 9.06 -0.78 -3.82
C ASP A 27 8.35 0.23 -4.73
N LEU A 28 7.24 0.77 -4.23
CA LEU A 28 6.46 1.80 -4.90
C LEU A 28 6.80 3.18 -4.34
N ARG A 29 6.86 4.18 -5.20
CA ARG A 29 7.14 5.57 -4.78
C ARG A 29 5.92 6.22 -4.14
N ALA A 30 6.16 7.25 -3.33
CA ALA A 30 5.09 8.15 -2.91
C ALA A 30 4.40 8.74 -4.14
N GLY A 31 3.08 8.91 -4.07
CA GLY A 31 2.28 9.38 -5.20
C GLY A 31 1.90 8.29 -6.21
N THR A 32 2.40 7.06 -6.08
CA THR A 32 1.97 5.95 -6.97
C THR A 32 0.49 5.65 -6.73
N HIS A 33 -0.27 5.55 -7.82
CA HIS A 33 -1.64 5.05 -7.78
C HIS A 33 -1.58 3.54 -7.58
N VAL A 34 -2.38 3.07 -6.63
CA VAL A 34 -2.39 1.67 -6.25
C VAL A 34 -3.83 1.21 -6.07
N GLU A 35 -4.06 -0.05 -6.40
CA GLU A 35 -5.31 -0.74 -6.10
C GLU A 35 -5.06 -1.88 -5.12
N VAL A 36 -6.06 -2.16 -4.27
CA VAL A 36 -6.02 -3.28 -3.33
C VAL A 36 -6.48 -4.53 -4.06
N ILE A 37 -5.62 -5.55 -4.10
CA ILE A 37 -5.88 -6.82 -4.79
C ILE A 37 -6.23 -7.96 -3.83
N ALA A 38 -5.84 -7.87 -2.55
CA ALA A 38 -6.16 -8.85 -1.53
C ALA A 38 -6.06 -8.26 -0.11
N VAL A 39 -6.63 -8.98 0.86
CA VAL A 39 -6.51 -8.68 2.29
C VAL A 39 -5.87 -9.88 2.98
N GLU A 40 -4.72 -9.65 3.62
CA GLU A 40 -3.94 -10.64 4.36
C GLU A 40 -3.99 -10.29 5.85
N GLY A 41 -5.02 -10.79 6.55
CA GLY A 41 -5.26 -10.45 7.95
C GLY A 41 -5.59 -8.98 8.13
N ILE A 42 -4.65 -8.20 8.66
CA ILE A 42 -4.76 -6.73 8.81
C ILE A 42 -3.99 -5.96 7.72
N THR A 43 -3.26 -6.65 6.84
CA THR A 43 -2.42 -6.03 5.80
C THR A 43 -3.14 -6.06 4.47
N LEU A 44 -3.14 -4.92 3.77
CA LEU A 44 -3.69 -4.83 2.42
C LEU A 44 -2.61 -5.10 1.40
N ARG A 45 -2.84 -6.07 0.51
CA ARG A 45 -1.96 -6.31 -0.62
C ARG A 45 -2.35 -5.38 -1.76
N ILE A 46 -1.39 -4.60 -2.24
CA ILE A 46 -1.58 -3.56 -3.25
C ILE A 46 -0.66 -3.77 -4.45
N ARG A 47 -1.11 -3.29 -5.61
CA ARG A 47 -0.28 -3.20 -6.83
C ARG A 47 -0.38 -1.80 -7.44
N ALA A 48 0.65 -1.39 -8.16
CA ALA A 48 0.60 -0.17 -8.97
C ALA A 48 -0.42 -0.32 -10.11
N VAL A 49 -1.08 0.79 -10.45
CA VAL A 49 -1.97 0.94 -11.61
C VAL A 49 -1.44 1.97 -12.59
#